data_AF-D3LC58-F1
#
_entry.id   AF-D3LC58-F1
#
_cell.length_a   1.000
_cell.length_b   1.000
_cell.length_c   1.000
_cell.angle_alpha   90.00
_cell.angle_beta   90.00
_cell.angle_gamma   90.00
#
_symmetry.space_group_name_H-M   'P 1'
#
loop_
_entity.id
_entity.type
_entity.pdbx_description
1 polymer ?
#
loop_
_entity_poly.entity_id
_entity_poly.type
_entity_poly.pdbx_seq_one_letter_code
_entity_poly.pdbx_strand_id
1 'polypeptide(L)' 'MTNELEDFDLFAKNALTNLHWSLDEFYETDYFELITVLNAKEKKERVVDPLELFKSFNH' A
#
# COMPACT_ATOMS: atom_id res chain seq x y z
N MET A 1 -1.60 -17.04 -16.02
CA MET A 1 -2.91 -16.98 -15.34
C MET A 1 -2.91 -17.71 -13.99
N THR A 2 -2.29 -18.88 -13.85
CA THR A 2 -2.17 -19.54 -12.52
C THR A 2 -1.42 -18.69 -11.49
N ASN A 3 -0.31 -18.07 -11.92
CA ASN A 3 0.54 -17.28 -11.02
C ASN A 3 -0.16 -16.05 -10.41
N GLU A 4 -1.02 -15.36 -11.18
CA GLU A 4 -1.69 -14.13 -10.71
C GLU A 4 -2.78 -14.43 -9.66
N LEU A 5 -3.44 -15.59 -9.78
CA LEU A 5 -4.39 -16.08 -8.77
C LEU A 5 -3.65 -16.51 -7.50
N GLU A 6 -2.52 -17.20 -7.64
CA GLU A 6 -1.68 -17.59 -6.50
C GLU A 6 -1.13 -16.36 -5.74
N ASP A 7 -0.76 -15.29 -6.45
CA ASP A 7 -0.33 -14.03 -5.82
C ASP A 7 -1.47 -13.36 -5.02
N PHE A 8 -2.70 -13.45 -5.52
CA PHE A 8 -3.87 -12.92 -4.82
C PHE A 8 -4.18 -13.72 -3.54
N ASP A 9 -4.12 -15.06 -3.62
CA ASP A 9 -4.30 -15.93 -2.45
C ASP A 9 -3.20 -15.73 -1.41
N LEU A 10 -1.96 -15.50 -1.84
CA LEU A 10 -0.85 -15.19 -0.97
C LEU A 10 -1.07 -13.86 -0.24
N PHE A 11 -1.60 -12.85 -0.94
CA PHE A 11 -1.93 -11.57 -0.34
C PHE A 11 -3.07 -11.70 0.69
N ALA A 12 -4.13 -12.44 0.36
CA ALA A 12 -5.22 -12.75 1.29
C ALA A 12 -4.69 -13.41 2.57
N LYS A 13 -3.85 -14.45 2.42
CA LYS A 13 -3.20 -15.11 3.55
C LYS A 13 -2.42 -14.12 4.43
N ASN A 14 -1.64 -13.24 3.82
CA ASN A 14 -0.85 -12.24 4.56
C ASN A 14 -1.73 -11.20 5.27
N ALA A 15 -2.85 -10.78 4.68
CA ALA A 15 -3.81 -9.88 5.32
C ALA A 15 -4.44 -10.54 6.55
N LEU A 16 -4.87 -11.80 6.43
CA LEU A 16 -5.40 -12.57 7.55
C LEU A 16 -4.39 -12.72 8.69
N THR A 17 -3.12 -13.02 8.39
CA THR A 17 -2.11 -13.27 9.44
C THR A 17 -1.57 -12.02 10.08
N ASN A 18 -1.36 -10.94 9.31
CA ASN A 18 -0.63 -9.76 9.76
C ASN A 18 -1.54 -8.57 10.10
N LEU A 19 -2.68 -8.46 9.40
CA LEU A 19 -3.66 -7.40 9.65
C LEU A 19 -4.83 -7.89 10.51
N HIS A 20 -4.87 -9.20 10.80
CA HIS A 20 -5.94 -9.85 11.57
C HIS A 20 -7.33 -9.69 10.95
N TRP A 21 -7.38 -9.57 9.64
CA TRP A 21 -8.63 -9.49 8.90
C TRP A 21 -9.29 -10.85 8.78
N SER A 22 -10.61 -10.87 8.71
CA SER A 22 -11.38 -12.02 8.25
C SER A 22 -11.35 -12.12 6.72
N LEU A 23 -11.71 -13.30 6.20
CA LEU A 23 -11.85 -13.50 4.74
C LEU A 23 -12.88 -12.55 4.15
N ASP A 24 -14.02 -12.38 4.83
CA ASP A 24 -15.11 -11.52 4.37
C ASP A 24 -14.63 -10.06 4.27
N GLU A 25 -13.94 -9.55 5.28
CA GLU A 25 -13.36 -8.18 5.23
C GLU A 25 -12.38 -8.01 4.07
N PHE A 26 -11.57 -9.02 3.76
CA PHE A 26 -10.63 -8.96 2.64
C PHE A 26 -11.34 -8.92 1.28
N TYR A 27 -12.38 -9.74 1.08
CA TYR A 27 -13.10 -9.82 -0.19
C TYR A 27 -14.12 -8.69 -0.40
N GLU A 28 -14.65 -8.11 0.68
CA GLU A 28 -15.60 -7.00 0.62
C GLU A 28 -14.90 -5.63 0.48
N THR A 29 -13.62 -5.53 0.86
CA THR A 29 -12.85 -4.30 0.70
C THR A 29 -12.43 -4.07 -0.75
N ASP A 30 -12.56 -2.82 -1.23
CA ASP A 30 -12.06 -2.45 -2.55
C ASP A 30 -10.53 -2.63 -2.63
N TYR A 31 -10.09 -3.50 -3.53
CA TYR A 31 -8.69 -3.83 -3.71
C TYR A 31 -7.81 -2.61 -4.03
N PHE A 32 -8.27 -1.68 -4.87
CA PHE A 32 -7.49 -0.50 -5.25
C PHE A 32 -7.39 0.50 -4.10
N GLU A 33 -8.46 0.68 -3.33
CA GLU A 33 -8.45 1.49 -2.12
C GLU A 33 -7.51 0.90 -1.06
N LEU A 34 -7.60 -0.41 -0.83
CA LEU A 34 -6.73 -1.14 0.09
C LEU A 34 -5.25 -0.95 -0.26
N ILE A 35 -4.88 -1.19 -1.52
CA ILE A 35 -3.50 -1.03 -1.98
C ILE A 35 -3.06 0.43 -1.87
N THR A 36 -3.94 1.40 -2.11
CA THR A 36 -3.64 2.83 -1.95
C THR A 36 -3.31 3.16 -0.50
N VAL A 37 -4.10 2.66 0.45
CA VAL A 37 -3.90 2.87 1.89
C VAL A 37 -2.63 2.19 2.38
N LEU A 38 -2.38 0.94 1.98
CA LEU A 38 -1.17 0.20 2.37
C LEU A 38 0.12 0.82 1.81
N ASN A 39 0.05 1.47 0.65
CA ASN A 39 1.18 2.20 0.05
C ASN A 39 1.27 3.67 0.48
N ALA A 40 0.43 4.12 1.41
CA ALA A 40 0.45 5.49 1.88
C ALA A 40 1.77 5.80 2.59
N LYS A 41 2.56 6.70 2.00
CA LYS A 41 3.85 7.13 2.56
C LYS A 41 3.69 8.20 3.64
N GLU A 42 4.54 8.12 4.67
CA GLU A 42 4.67 9.18 5.66
C GLU A 42 5.07 10.50 4.98
N LYS A 43 4.68 11.65 5.55
CA LYS A 43 4.94 12.97 4.96
C LYS A 43 6.43 13.19 4.62
N LYS A 44 7.33 12.64 5.43
CA LYS A 44 8.79 12.72 5.26
C LYS A 44 9.33 11.88 4.08
N GLU A 45 8.57 10.87 3.63
CA GLU A 45 8.95 9.90 2.59
C GLU A 45 8.23 10.16 1.25
N ARG A 46 7.26 11.08 1.26
CA ARG A 46 6.65 11.58 0.03
C ARG A 46 7.73 12.30 -0.77
N VAL A 47 7.78 12.05 -2.08
CA VAL A 47 8.72 12.71 -2.98
C VAL A 47 8.49 14.22 -2.86
N VAL A 48 9.46 14.91 -2.28
CA VAL A 48 9.50 16.38 -2.29
C VAL A 48 9.94 16.76 -3.70
N ASP A 49 9.21 17.68 -4.33
CA ASP A 49 9.65 18.28 -5.60
C ASP A 49 11.12 18.73 -5.44
N PRO A 50 12.05 18.27 -6.29
CA PRO A 50 13.45 18.66 -6.21
C PRO A 50 13.64 20.18 -6.12
N LEU A 51 12.78 20.97 -6.78
CA LEU A 51 12.82 22.44 -6.73
C LEU A 51 12.49 22.99 -5.34
N GLU A 52 11.54 22.39 -4.63
CA GLU A 52 11.21 22.75 -3.25
C GLU A 52 12.34 22.35 -2.29
N LEU A 53 12.99 21.23 -2.55
CA LEU A 53 14.20 20.81 -1.82
C LEU A 53 15.35 21.82 -2.00
N PHE A 54 15.64 22.25 -3.24
CA PHE A 54 16.68 23.25 -3.51
C PHE A 54 16.43 24.62 -2.85
N LYS A 55 15.17 25.06 -2.74
CA LYS A 55 14.83 26.30 -2.03
C LYS A 55 15.12 26.21 -0.54
N SER A 56 14.91 25.03 0.06
CA SER A 56 15.16 24.79 1.50
C SER A 56 16.63 24.85 1.90
N PHE A 57 17.57 24.58 0.98
CA PHE A 57 19.01 24.62 1.22
C PHE A 57 19.67 26.00 1.00
N ASN A 58 18.98 26.94 0.35
CA ASN A 58 19.51 28.26 0.01
C ASN A 58 19.03 29.38 0.97
N HIS A 59 18.65 29.02 2.20
CA HIS A 59 18.32 29.98 3.26
C HIS A 59 19.38 30.00 4.36
#